data_AF-A0A958QEX0-F1
#
_entry.id   AF-A0A958QEX0-F1
#
_cell.length_a   1.000
_cell.length_b   1.000
_cell.length_c   1.000
_cell.angle_alpha   90.00
_cell.angle_beta   90.00
_cell.angle_gamma   90.00
#
_symmetry.space_group_name_H-M   'P 1'
#
loop_
_entity.id
_entity.type
_entity.pdbx_description
1 polymer ?
#
loop_
_entity_poly.entity_id
_entity_poly.type
_entity_poly.pdbx_seq_one_letter_code
_entity_poly.pdbx_strand_id
1 'polypeptide(L)'
;MGKRYSTTDIRPFVSIILALATLFAVVFCKMESRRLGYMVWKQSKEYRSLVDKKYLKQITYAKVTQPERVQRLAQTHLTLKEAGRGQIIQITGHKIAMRQ
;
A
#
# COMPACT_ATOMS: atom_id res chain seq x y z
N MET A 1 58.88 37.10 7.56
CA MET A 1 58.68 36.62 8.95
C MET A 1 57.32 35.95 9.03
N GLY A 2 57.27 34.61 8.99
CA GLY A 2 56.03 33.85 9.11
C GLY A 2 55.74 33.53 10.58
N LYS A 3 54.59 33.96 11.11
CA LYS A 3 54.12 33.52 12.43
C LYS A 3 53.81 32.03 12.36
N ARG A 4 54.57 31.20 13.07
CA ARG A 4 54.18 29.80 13.33
C ARG A 4 53.12 29.85 14.43
N TYR A 5 51.86 29.60 14.06
CA TYR A 5 50.77 29.42 15.02
C TYR A 5 51.05 28.17 15.84
N SER A 6 51.03 28.30 17.17
CA SER A 6 51.29 27.17 18.07
C SER A 6 50.03 26.32 18.18
N THR A 7 50.18 25.00 18.30
CA THR A 7 49.04 24.06 18.45
C THR A 7 48.20 24.34 19.70
N THR A 8 48.73 25.07 20.67
CA THR A 8 48.04 25.52 21.88
C THR A 8 46.97 26.58 21.58
N ASP A 9 47.15 27.40 20.53
CA ASP A 9 46.24 28.50 20.19
C ASP A 9 44.92 28.01 19.56
N ILE A 10 44.93 26.80 18.97
CA ILE A 10 43.79 26.21 18.24
C ILE A 10 42.85 25.41 19.16
N ARG A 11 43.36 24.89 20.28
CA ARG A 11 42.58 24.07 21.25
C ARG A 11 41.28 24.72 21.73
N PRO A 12 41.24 26.01 22.13
CA PRO A 12 39.99 26.62 22.59
C PRO A 12 38.94 26.69 21.48
N PHE A 13 39.34 26.94 20.23
CA PHE A 13 38.43 26.95 19.09
C PHE A 13 37.83 25.57 18.82
N VAL A 14 38.65 24.51 18.86
CA VAL A 14 38.17 23.14 18.67
C VAL A 14 37.18 22.75 19.78
N SER A 15 37.44 23.12 21.02
CA SER A 15 36.52 22.84 22.14
C SER A 15 35.15 23.51 21.94
N ILE A 16 35.13 24.77 21.48
CA ILE A 16 33.89 25.51 21.22
C ILE A 16 33.14 24.89 20.04
N ILE A 17 33.85 24.58 18.95
CA ILE A 17 33.26 23.91 17.78
C ILE A 17 32.64 22.57 18.18
N LEU A 18 33.33 21.80 19.00
CA LEU A 18 32.84 20.50 19.46
C LEU A 18 31.59 20.65 20.35
N ALA A 19 31.57 21.64 21.24
CA ALA A 19 30.40 21.96 22.05
C ALA A 19 29.19 22.40 21.20
N LEU A 20 29.41 23.21 20.17
CA LEU A 20 28.36 23.60 19.23
C LEU A 20 27.87 22.41 18.41
N ALA A 21 28.78 21.59 17.90
CA ALA A 21 28.46 20.42 17.09
C ALA A 21 27.59 19.43 17.88
N THR A 22 27.90 19.17 19.16
CA THR A 22 27.10 18.28 20.00
C THR A 22 25.72 18.88 20.29
N LEU A 23 25.64 20.19 20.56
CA LEU A 23 24.35 20.86 20.78
C LEU A 23 23.46 20.78 19.54
N PHE A 24 24.02 21.07 18.36
CA PHE A 24 23.30 20.91 17.10
C PHE A 24 22.89 19.47 16.85
N ALA A 25 23.78 18.49 17.06
CA ALA A 25 23.47 17.08 16.87
C ALA A 25 22.26 16.63 17.71
N VAL A 26 22.15 17.09 18.96
CA VAL A 26 20.99 16.81 19.82
C VAL A 26 19.71 17.42 19.23
N VAL A 27 19.76 18.68 18.79
CA VAL A 27 18.61 19.36 18.18
C VAL A 27 18.18 18.65 16.90
N PHE A 28 19.12 18.32 16.01
CA PHE A 28 18.86 17.57 14.80
C PHE A 28 18.22 16.22 15.11
N CYS A 29 18.80 15.43 16.02
CA CYS A 29 18.24 14.14 16.40
C CYS A 29 16.79 14.25 16.92
N LYS A 30 16.49 15.28 17.72
CA LYS A 30 15.13 15.55 18.21
C LYS A 30 14.18 15.94 17.08
N MET A 31 14.62 16.76 16.13
CA MET A 31 13.80 17.14 14.97
C MET A 31 13.55 15.97 14.02
N GLU A 32 14.58 15.17 13.73
CA GLU A 32 14.49 13.95 12.92
C GLU A 32 13.48 12.97 13.51
N SER A 33 13.57 12.70 14.81
CA SER A 33 12.67 11.80 15.53
C SER A 33 11.21 12.24 15.43
N ARG A 34 10.95 13.54 15.58
CA ARG A 34 9.60 14.10 15.41
C ARG A 34 9.10 13.98 13.97
N ARG A 35 9.95 14.29 12.99
CA ARG A 35 9.58 14.18 11.56
C ARG A 35 9.22 12.75 11.20
N LEU A 36 10.04 11.78 11.60
CA LEU A 36 9.77 10.35 11.37
C LEU A 36 8.47 9.93 12.07
N GLY A 37 8.26 10.36 13.31
CA GLY A 37 7.02 10.10 14.04
C GLY A 37 5.78 10.59 13.29
N TYR A 38 5.78 11.83 12.79
CA TYR A 38 4.66 12.36 12.00
C TYR A 38 4.49 11.64 10.67
N MET A 39 5.59 11.26 10.01
CA MET A 39 5.54 10.52 8.75
C MET A 39 4.90 9.14 8.93
N VAL A 40 5.35 8.39 9.94
CA VAL A 40 4.79 7.06 10.28
C VAL A 40 3.32 7.18 10.67
N TRP A 41 2.95 8.18 11.47
CA TRP A 41 1.56 8.38 11.86
C TRP A 41 0.67 8.69 10.65
N LYS A 42 1.13 9.58 9.76
CA LYS A 42 0.42 9.90 8.51
C LYS A 42 0.27 8.66 7.62
N GLN A 43 1.35 7.93 7.39
CA GLN A 43 1.34 6.71 6.58
C GLN A 43 0.42 5.64 7.17
N SER A 44 0.41 5.48 8.49
CA SER A 44 -0.47 4.53 9.19
C SER A 44 -1.94 4.88 8.97
N LYS A 45 -2.29 6.17 9.02
CA LYS A 45 -3.66 6.65 8.77
C LYS A 45 -4.07 6.42 7.31
N GLU A 46 -3.19 6.72 6.36
CA GLU A 46 -3.42 6.47 4.94
C GLU A 46 -3.57 4.99 4.63
N TYR A 47 -2.68 4.15 5.18
CA TYR A 47 -2.76 2.70 5.05
C TYR A 47 -4.09 2.16 5.56
N ARG A 48 -4.52 2.58 6.76
CA ARG A 48 -5.81 2.17 7.31
C ARG A 48 -6.97 2.55 6.39
N SER A 49 -6.98 3.76 5.85
CA SER A 49 -8.01 4.19 4.89
C SER A 49 -8.01 3.36 3.61
N LEU A 50 -6.84 2.99 3.10
CA LEU A 50 -6.71 2.13 1.91
C LEU A 50 -7.21 0.71 2.17
N VAL A 51 -6.92 0.17 3.35
CA VAL A 51 -7.40 -1.14 3.79
C VAL A 51 -8.93 -1.15 3.87
N ASP A 52 -9.54 -0.14 4.50
CA ASP A 52 -10.99 -0.02 4.60
C ASP A 52 -11.65 0.08 3.21
N LYS A 53 -11.08 0.89 2.31
CA LYS A 53 -11.53 0.97 0.91
C LYS A 53 -11.42 -0.38 0.19
N LYS A 54 -10.34 -1.13 0.44
CA LYS A 54 -10.15 -2.48 -0.14
C LYS A 54 -11.22 -3.45 0.36
N TYR A 55 -11.55 -3.43 1.65
CA TYR A 55 -12.61 -4.26 2.21
C TYR A 55 -13.98 -3.90 1.62
N LEU A 56 -14.33 -2.62 1.55
CA LEU A 56 -15.58 -2.18 0.93
C LEU A 56 -15.69 -2.63 -0.53
N LYS A 57 -14.61 -2.49 -1.32
CA LYS A 57 -14.58 -2.97 -2.71
C LYS A 57 -14.76 -4.48 -2.81
N GLN A 58 -14.14 -5.26 -1.94
CA GLN A 58 -14.31 -6.72 -1.90
C GLN A 58 -15.76 -7.11 -1.58
N ILE A 59 -16.38 -6.45 -0.60
CA ILE A 59 -17.80 -6.68 -0.25
C ILE A 59 -18.69 -6.34 -1.44
N THR A 60 -18.46 -5.20 -2.11
CA THR A 60 -19.24 -4.80 -3.29
C THR A 60 -19.04 -5.79 -4.44
N TYR A 61 -17.81 -6.20 -4.70
CA TYR A 61 -17.51 -7.20 -5.72
C TYR A 61 -18.25 -8.51 -5.43
N ALA A 62 -18.12 -9.03 -4.20
CA ALA A 62 -18.81 -10.23 -3.77
C ALA A 62 -20.33 -10.13 -3.93
N LYS A 63 -20.94 -8.96 -3.64
CA LYS A 63 -22.37 -8.69 -3.84
C LYS A 63 -22.80 -8.64 -5.32
N VAL A 64 -21.90 -8.24 -6.22
CA VAL A 64 -22.19 -8.17 -7.66
C VAL A 64 -21.98 -9.52 -8.32
N THR A 65 -20.96 -10.27 -7.90
CA THR A 65 -20.61 -11.60 -8.44
C THR A 65 -21.31 -12.74 -7.72
N GLN A 66 -22.35 -12.47 -6.91
CA GLN A 66 -23.14 -13.53 -6.30
C GLN A 66 -23.71 -14.44 -7.40
N PRO A 67 -23.57 -15.77 -7.28
CA PRO A 67 -24.04 -16.72 -8.29
C PRO A 67 -25.50 -16.50 -8.68
N GLU A 68 -26.40 -16.21 -7.72
CA GLU A 68 -27.82 -16.00 -8.03
C GLU A 68 -28.06 -14.76 -8.90
N ARG A 69 -27.18 -13.75 -8.80
CA ARG A 69 -27.28 -12.50 -9.56
C ARG A 69 -26.65 -12.64 -10.94
N VAL A 70 -25.53 -13.35 -11.02
CA VAL A 70 -24.90 -13.74 -12.30
C VAL A 70 -25.86 -14.62 -13.10
N GLN A 71 -26.53 -15.57 -12.45
CA GLN A 71 -27.53 -16.44 -13.07
C GLN A 71 -28.75 -15.66 -13.55
N ARG A 72 -29.26 -14.72 -12.74
CA ARG A 72 -30.34 -13.81 -13.18
C ARG A 72 -29.94 -12.96 -14.37
N LEU A 73 -28.75 -12.35 -14.37
CA LEU A 73 -28.23 -11.58 -15.51
C LEU A 73 -28.09 -12.45 -16.77
N ALA A 74 -27.59 -13.67 -16.63
CA ALA A 74 -27.47 -14.62 -17.73
C ALA A 74 -28.85 -15.01 -18.30
N GLN A 75 -29.84 -15.24 -17.44
CA GLN A 75 -31.21 -15.55 -17.84
C GLN A 75 -31.90 -14.35 -18.51
N THR A 76 -31.71 -13.12 -18.00
CA THR A 76 -32.41 -11.93 -18.51
C THR A 76 -31.77 -11.31 -19.75
N HIS A 77 -30.44 -11.31 -19.87
CA HIS A 77 -29.73 -10.62 -20.96
C HIS A 77 -29.05 -11.56 -21.95
N LEU A 78 -28.69 -12.78 -21.53
CA LEU A 78 -27.97 -13.73 -22.38
C LEU A 78 -28.86 -14.90 -22.84
N THR A 79 -30.14 -14.89 -22.48
CA THR A 79 -31.12 -15.95 -22.81
C THR A 79 -30.63 -17.36 -22.40
N LEU A 80 -29.75 -17.43 -21.41
CA LEU A 80 -29.14 -18.66 -20.93
C LEU A 80 -30.17 -19.43 -20.10
N LYS A 81 -30.78 -20.45 -20.70
CA LYS A 81 -31.64 -21.42 -20.01
C LYS A 81 -30.77 -22.46 -19.29
N GLU A 82 -31.16 -22.85 -18.07
CA GLU A 82 -30.58 -24.03 -17.43
C GLU A 82 -30.78 -25.24 -18.34
N ALA A 83 -29.72 -26.02 -18.54
CA ALA A 83 -29.77 -27.20 -19.39
C ALA A 83 -30.61 -28.29 -18.70
N GLY A 84 -31.78 -28.59 -19.28
CA GLY A 84 -32.63 -29.67 -18.81
C GLY A 84 -32.07 -31.05 -19.16
N ARG A 85 -32.48 -32.08 -18.41
CA ARG A 85 -32.15 -33.50 -18.73
C ARG A 85 -32.55 -33.81 -20.17
N GLY A 86 -31.58 -34.23 -20.99
CA GLY A 86 -31.78 -34.60 -22.40
C GLY A 86 -31.52 -33.48 -23.42
N GLN A 87 -31.08 -32.29 -23.00
CA GLN A 87 -30.81 -31.17 -23.92
C GLN A 87 -29.35 -31.19 -24.43
N ILE A 88 -29.16 -31.13 -25.76
CA ILE A 88 -27.84 -31.12 -26.39
C ILE A 88 -27.32 -29.68 -26.47
N ILE A 89 -26.25 -29.36 -25.72
CA ILE A 89 -25.59 -28.06 -25.77
C ILE A 89 -24.54 -28.08 -26.89
N GLN A 90 -24.75 -27.31 -27.94
CA GLN A 90 -23.78 -27.18 -29.03
C GLN A 90 -22.77 -26.07 -28.67
N ILE A 91 -21.66 -26.46 -28.08
CA ILE A 91 -20.53 -25.55 -27.80
C ILE A 91 -19.72 -25.45 -29.09
N THR A 92 -19.84 -24.32 -29.79
CA THR A 92 -19.08 -24.07 -31.03
C THR A 92 -17.61 -23.84 -30.69
N GLY A 93 -16.86 -24.94 -30.54
CA GLY A 93 -15.44 -24.92 -30.16
C GLY A 93 -15.00 -26.28 -29.62
N HIS A 94 -14.79 -27.24 -30.53
CA HIS A 94 -14.06 -28.51 -30.34
C HIS A 94 -14.19 -29.24 -28.98
N LYS A 95 -15.17 -30.16 -28.91
CA LYS A 95 -15.39 -31.21 -27.89
C LYS A 95 -15.80 -30.65 -26.52
N ILE A 96 -16.94 -31.04 -25.94
CA ILE A 96 -17.27 -32.37 -25.43
C ILE A 96 -18.79 -32.52 -25.38
N ALA A 97 -19.32 -33.65 -25.86
CA ALA A 97 -20.66 -34.12 -25.54
C ALA A 97 -20.60 -34.82 -24.17
N MET A 98 -21.38 -34.37 -23.18
CA MET A 98 -21.64 -35.15 -21.98
C MET A 98 -23.11 -35.56 -21.94
N ARG A 99 -23.31 -36.88 -21.77
CA ARG A 99 -24.58 -37.53 -21.48
C ARG A 99 -24.73 -37.57 -19.96
N GLN A 100 -25.79 -36.96 -19.43
CA GLN A 100 -26.29 -37.22 -18.06
C GLN A 100 -27.34 -38.31 -18.11
#